data_AF-A0AAV4WJJ8-F1
#
_entry.id   AF-A0AAV4WJJ8-F1
#
_cell.length_a   1.000
_cell.length_b   1.000
_cell.length_c   1.000
_cell.angle_alpha   90.00
_cell.angle_beta   90.00
_cell.angle_gamma   90.00
#
_symmetry.space_group_name_H-M   'P 1'
#
loop_
_entity.id
_entity.type
_entity.pdbx_description
1 polymer ?
#
loop_
_entity_poly.entity_id
_entity_poly.type
_entity_poly.pdbx_seq_one_letter_code
_entity_poly.pdbx_strand_id
1 'polypeptide(L)'
;MSSEEDQDVFEITDFTTASEWERFISKIEEVFHEWKLPQHNTAPPLKKGELSEGVWLEKREQLMFASFQFEAVHHCLKPSDASAAPLPDEGECVHI
;
A
#
# COMPACT_ATOMS: atom_id res chain seq x y z
N MET A 1 53.20 -13.00 -21.87
CA MET A 1 52.64 -14.25 -21.31
C MET A 1 51.55 -13.82 -20.37
N SER A 2 50.32 -14.21 -20.69
CA SER A 2 49.11 -13.84 -19.98
C SER A 2 49.22 -14.22 -18.50
N SER A 3 48.97 -13.27 -17.60
CA SER A 3 48.49 -13.58 -16.26
C SER A 3 46.99 -13.37 -16.27
N GLU A 4 46.27 -14.35 -16.84
CA GLU A 4 44.81 -14.52 -16.77
C GLU A 4 44.29 -14.75 -15.34
N GLU A 5 45.13 -14.56 -14.32
CA GLU A 5 44.90 -14.95 -12.91
C GLU A 5 44.43 -13.77 -12.03
N ASP A 6 44.49 -12.52 -12.51
CA ASP A 6 44.01 -11.33 -11.77
C ASP A 6 42.54 -10.96 -12.05
N GLN A 7 41.79 -11.80 -12.78
CA GLN A 7 40.43 -11.50 -13.24
C GLN A 7 39.30 -12.23 -12.48
N ASP A 8 39.65 -13.01 -11.45
CA ASP A 8 38.71 -13.60 -10.50
C ASP A 8 38.56 -12.71 -9.24
N VAL A 9 38.39 -11.40 -9.44
CA VAL A 9 37.77 -10.56 -8.41
C VAL A 9 36.28 -10.90 -8.45
N PHE A 10 35.90 -11.96 -7.75
CA PHE A 10 34.49 -12.29 -7.57
C PHE A 10 33.83 -11.10 -6.89
N GLU A 11 33.05 -10.33 -7.65
CA GLU A 11 32.05 -9.43 -7.11
C GLU A 11 31.08 -10.31 -6.30
N ILE A 12 31.32 -10.39 -4.99
CA ILE A 12 30.39 -11.07 -4.08
C ILE A 12 29.11 -10.24 -4.11
N THR A 13 28.17 -10.69 -4.93
CA THR A 13 26.83 -10.12 -4.98
C THR A 13 26.18 -10.44 -3.64
N ASP A 14 25.92 -9.40 -2.85
CA ASP A 14 25.27 -9.55 -1.55
C ASP A 14 23.77 -9.79 -1.74
N PHE A 15 23.33 -11.02 -1.43
CA PHE A 15 21.91 -11.42 -1.37
C PHE A 15 21.38 -11.45 0.06
N THR A 16 22.17 -11.02 1.05
CA THR A 16 21.80 -11.02 2.47
C THR A 16 21.23 -9.69 2.92
N THR A 17 21.50 -8.61 2.18
CA THR A 17 20.84 -7.32 2.37
C THR A 17 19.59 -7.22 1.49
N ALA A 18 18.50 -6.72 2.08
CA ALA A 18 17.29 -6.43 1.31
C ALA A 18 17.62 -5.40 0.22
N SER A 19 17.28 -5.75 -1.02
CA SER A 19 17.38 -4.86 -2.17
C SER A 19 16.46 -3.64 -2.01
N GLU A 20 16.73 -2.59 -2.77
CA GLU A 20 15.83 -1.41 -2.81
C GLU A 20 14.41 -1.81 -3.24
N TRP A 21 14.30 -2.83 -4.11
CA TRP A 21 13.02 -3.38 -4.54
C TRP A 21 12.27 -4.05 -3.40
N GLU A 22 12.94 -4.94 -2.64
CA GLU A 22 12.31 -5.61 -1.50
C GLU A 22 11.88 -4.61 -0.42
N ARG A 23 12.71 -3.62 -0.10
CA ARG A 23 12.33 -2.56 0.85
C ARG A 23 11.13 -1.75 0.38
N PHE A 24 11.06 -1.45 -0.91
CA PHE A 24 9.94 -0.71 -1.50
C PHE A 24 8.64 -1.51 -1.46
N ILE A 25 8.69 -2.79 -1.81
CA ILE A 25 7.53 -3.69 -1.74
C ILE A 25 7.07 -3.85 -0.29
N SER A 26 7.98 -4.06 0.66
CA SER A 26 7.61 -4.13 2.09
C SER A 26 6.92 -2.85 2.55
N LYS A 27 7.36 -1.66 2.10
CA LYS A 27 6.69 -0.41 2.46
C LYS A 27 5.30 -0.30 1.83
N ILE A 28 5.11 -0.73 0.58
CA ILE A 28 3.78 -0.79 -0.04
C ILE A 28 2.85 -1.71 0.74
N GLU A 29 3.32 -2.91 1.10
CA GLU A 29 2.55 -3.88 1.87
C GLU A 29 2.17 -3.33 3.25
N GLU A 30 3.08 -2.64 3.92
CA GLU A 30 2.83 -1.94 5.18
C GLU A 30 1.72 -0.91 5.03
N VAL A 31 1.78 -0.06 4.00
CA VAL A 31 0.75 0.95 3.72
C VAL A 31 -0.62 0.33 3.46
N PHE A 32 -0.67 -0.74 2.68
CA PHE A 32 -1.93 -1.44 2.41
C PHE A 32 -2.49 -2.11 3.66
N HIS A 33 -1.62 -2.65 4.51
CA HIS A 33 -2.02 -3.23 5.79
C HIS A 33 -2.54 -2.17 6.76
N GLU A 34 -1.86 -1.03 6.88
CA GLU A 34 -2.27 0.11 7.71
C GLU A 34 -3.61 0.68 7.24
N TRP A 35 -3.84 0.74 5.92
CA TRP A 35 -5.11 1.15 5.36
C TRP A 35 -6.23 0.12 5.53
N LYS A 36 -5.92 -1.06 6.06
CA LYS A 36 -6.83 -2.19 6.26
C LYS A 36 -7.47 -2.67 4.95
N LEU A 37 -6.84 -2.45 3.78
CA LEU A 37 -7.36 -2.88 2.47
C LEU A 37 -7.66 -4.39 2.38
N PRO A 38 -6.83 -5.30 2.95
CA PRO A 38 -7.09 -6.73 2.87
C PRO A 38 -8.29 -7.18 3.71
N GLN A 39 -8.79 -6.33 4.62
CA GLN A 39 -9.95 -6.63 5.43
C GLN A 39 -11.18 -6.42 4.57
N HIS A 40 -11.72 -7.53 4.06
CA HIS A 40 -12.97 -7.55 3.32
C HIS A 40 -14.13 -7.23 4.29
N ASN A 41 -14.34 -5.95 4.59
CA ASN A 41 -15.54 -5.54 5.27
C ASN A 41 -16.67 -5.56 4.23
N THR A 42 -17.57 -6.55 4.33
CA THR A 42 -18.74 -6.69 3.48
C THR A 42 -19.63 -5.46 3.67
N ALA A 43 -19.38 -4.42 2.88
CA ALA A 43 -20.26 -3.27 2.85
C ALA A 43 -21.62 -3.70 2.31
N PRO A 44 -22.72 -3.16 2.86
CA PRO A 44 -24.02 -3.33 2.23
C PRO A 44 -23.96 -2.79 0.79
N PRO A 45 -24.70 -3.40 -0.16
CA PRO A 45 -24.69 -2.99 -1.55
C PRO A 45 -25.03 -1.50 -1.67
N LEU A 46 -24.19 -0.77 -2.41
CA LEU A 46 -24.35 0.66 -2.67
C LEU A 46 -25.77 0.99 -3.13
N LYS A 47 -26.37 2.02 -2.55
CA LYS A 47 -27.65 2.54 -3.02
C LYS A 47 -27.45 3.42 -4.25
N LYS A 48 -28.49 3.51 -5.08
CA LYS A 48 -28.47 4.31 -6.30
C LYS A 48 -28.16 5.77 -5.98
N GLY A 49 -27.05 6.30 -6.49
CA GLY A 49 -26.61 7.68 -6.31
C GLY A 49 -25.47 7.89 -5.32
N GLU A 50 -25.14 6.90 -4.47
CA GLU A 50 -24.10 7.05 -3.43
C GLU A 50 -22.69 7.23 -4.00
N LEU A 51 -22.38 6.65 -5.17
CA LEU A 51 -21.10 6.85 -5.86
C LEU A 51 -20.86 8.31 -6.30
N SER A 52 -21.92 9.01 -6.69
CA SER A 52 -21.85 10.38 -7.22
C SER A 52 -22.11 11.46 -6.17
N GLU A 53 -22.89 11.14 -5.13
CA GLU A 53 -23.33 12.10 -4.11
C GLU A 53 -22.68 11.86 -2.74
N GLY A 54 -21.96 10.75 -2.55
CA GLY A 54 -21.32 10.41 -1.30
C GLY A 54 -20.05 11.22 -1.02
N VAL A 55 -19.70 11.29 0.27
CA VAL A 55 -18.47 11.94 0.74
C VAL A 55 -17.31 10.96 0.59
N TRP A 56 -16.29 11.34 -0.19
CA TRP A 56 -15.08 10.54 -0.37
C TRP A 56 -14.03 10.89 0.68
N LEU A 57 -13.51 9.85 1.32
CA LEU A 57 -12.34 9.89 2.17
C LEU A 57 -11.11 9.57 1.32
N GLU A 58 -10.03 10.29 1.58
CA GLU A 58 -8.76 10.12 0.88
C GLU A 58 -7.65 9.88 1.90
N LYS A 59 -6.89 8.81 1.68
CA LYS A 59 -5.64 8.54 2.41
C LYS A 59 -4.50 8.66 1.41
N ARG A 60 -3.41 9.31 1.83
CA ARG A 60 -2.21 9.52 1.02
C ARG A 60 -1.00 9.07 1.79
N GLU A 61 -0.08 8.39 1.11
CA GLU A 61 1.20 8.03 1.68
C GLU A 61 2.32 8.25 0.66
N GLN A 62 3.48 8.71 1.13
CA GLN A 62 4.63 8.94 0.27
C GLN A 62 5.56 7.74 0.33
N LEU A 63 5.92 7.23 -0.84
CA LEU A 63 6.80 6.09 -1.00
C LEU A 63 8.07 6.50 -1.75
N MET A 64 9.20 5.90 -1.39
CA MET A 64 10.49 6.17 -2.03
C MET A 64 11.05 4.88 -2.61
N PHE A 65 11.44 4.92 -3.88
CA PHE A 65 12.20 3.85 -4.53
C PHE A 65 13.47 4.45 -5.15
N ALA A 66 14.62 4.08 -4.61
CA ALA A 66 15.91 4.70 -4.93
C ALA A 66 15.86 6.23 -4.82
N SER A 67 15.85 6.93 -5.96
CA SER A 67 15.80 8.40 -6.05
C SER A 67 14.44 8.94 -6.52
N PHE A 68 13.44 8.07 -6.67
CA PHE A 68 12.12 8.43 -7.17
C PHE A 68 11.10 8.42 -6.04
N GLN A 69 10.31 9.49 -5.99
CA GLN A 69 9.20 9.62 -5.06
C GLN A 69 7.90 9.23 -5.74
N PHE A 70 7.11 8.42 -5.05
CA PHE A 70 5.78 7.97 -5.43
C PHE A 70 4.78 8.42 -4.37
N GLU A 71 3.53 8.58 -4.78
CA GLU A 71 2.41 8.84 -3.87
C GLU A 71 1.39 7.72 -4.06
N ALA A 72 1.10 6.99 -2.98
CA ALA A 72 -0.02 6.07 -2.95
C ALA A 72 -1.24 6.86 -2.48
N VAL A 73 -2.31 6.86 -3.28
CA VAL A 73 -3.57 7.53 -2.95
C VAL A 73 -4.67 6.48 -2.93
N HIS A 74 -5.42 6.49 -1.83
CA HIS A 74 -6.50 5.56 -1.62
C HIS A 74 -7.80 6.31 -1.35
N HIS A 75 -8.75 6.13 -2.25
CA HIS A 75 -10.07 6.76 -2.22
C HIS A 75 -11.11 5.78 -1.73
N CYS A 76 -11.93 6.21 -0.77
CA CYS A 76 -13.00 5.41 -0.22
C CYS A 76 -14.25 6.22 0.03
N LEU A 77 -15.40 5.57 -0.07
CA LEU A 77 -16.66 6.21 0.22
C LEU A 77 -16.90 6.17 1.74
N LYS A 78 -17.29 7.29 2.34
CA LYS A 78 -17.72 7.29 3.74
C LYS A 78 -19.06 6.55 3.84
N PRO A 79 -19.21 5.54 4.72
CA PRO A 79 -20.51 4.92 4.96
C PRO A 79 -21.50 5.98 5.47
N SER A 80 -22.68 6.03 4.86
CA SER A 80 -23.80 6.79 5.43
C SER A 80 -24.26 6.07 6.71
N ASP A 81 -24.43 6.79 7.82
CA ASP A 81 -24.73 6.31 9.19
C ASP A 81 -26.09 5.55 9.37
N ALA A 82 -26.55 4.79 8.39
CA ALA A 82 -27.88 4.18 8.39
C ALA A 82 -27.95 2.74 8.95
N SER A 83 -26.87 2.19 9.51
CA SER A 83 -26.98 0.95 10.32
C SER A 83 -25.89 0.87 11.39
N ALA A 84 -26.23 1.35 12.59
CA ALA A 84 -25.44 1.16 13.79
C ALA A 84 -25.38 -0.33 14.18
N ALA A 85 -24.19 -0.91 14.07
CA ALA A 85 -23.70 -1.94 14.99
C ALA A 85 -22.45 -1.37 15.69
N PRO A 86 -22.16 -1.72 16.96
CA PRO A 86 -21.20 -0.97 17.76
C PRO A 86 -19.76 -1.14 17.25
N LEU A 87 -19.03 -0.02 17.31
CA LEU A 87 -17.64 0.23 16.89
C LEU A 87 -16.66 -0.91 17.22
N PRO A 88 -15.56 -1.00 16.44
CA PRO A 88 -14.33 -0.44 17.02
C PRO A 88 -13.56 0.49 16.06
N ASP A 89 -13.09 1.58 16.67
CA ASP A 89 -11.94 2.41 16.30
C ASP A 89 -12.04 3.31 15.04
N GLU A 90 -11.70 4.58 15.26
CA GLU A 90 -11.87 5.68 14.31
C GLU A 90 -11.02 5.46 13.04
N GLY A 91 -11.67 5.30 11.88
CA GLY A 91 -10.96 5.32 10.59
C GLY A 91 -11.37 4.29 9.53
N GLU A 92 -12.51 3.60 9.70
CA GLU A 92 -13.00 2.67 8.68
C GLU A 92 -13.52 3.39 7.43
N CYS A 93 -12.76 3.24 6.36
CA CYS A 93 -13.14 3.57 5.00
C CYS A 93 -13.90 2.40 4.38
N VAL A 94 -15.07 2.64 3.78
CA VAL A 94 -15.76 1.62 3.00
C VAL A 94 -15.18 1.58 1.60
N HIS A 95 -14.67 0.42 1.23
CA HIS A 95 -14.11 0.12 -0.08
C HIS A 95 -15.18 -0.55 -0.93
N ILE A 96 -15.21 -0.20 -2.21
CA ILE A 96 -16.24 -0.57 -3.19
C ILE A 96 -15.85 -1.81 -3.97
#